data_AF-A0A957FJZ1-F1
#
_entry.id   AF-A0A957FJZ1-F1
#
_cell.length_a   1.000
_cell.length_b   1.000
_cell.length_c   1.000
_cell.angle_alpha   90.00
_cell.angle_beta   90.00
_cell.angle_gamma   90.00
#
_symmetry.space_group_name_H-M   'P 1'
#
loop_
_entity.id
_entity.type
_entity.pdbx_description
1 polymer ?
#
loop_
_entity_poly.entity_id
_entity_poly.type
_entity_poly.pdbx_seq_one_letter_code
_entity_poly.pdbx_strand_id
1 'polypeptide(L)'
;YDHQDLPFEQLVAEIQPTRAAGYSPVFQVMFSLEDEGLGSAEFVGLPVEMIEVGNGMAPFDLILSFVATPKEIKGVLEYRADLFAEATVRRMVDHLQNILTAVTVDAERPLPQIPLLSLAETQKLLYDWNANGAPLAVAAPVHDLFAQQAAQTPNAVAVMCEGESLHYDALNAQANQLAHYLHRQGVRPGSPVAVILERSVRSVVAMLAVWKVGGVYLPLDTAYPLERLAYVLTDSKAVVVLTETAVFAKLPQTQTNTICLDGLDQALIAECSSDNLDVAVSTQDAAYIIYTSGSTGQPKGVLTGHDALVDHCQQMLLAYEMTAADRVLQFSSLSFDASLEQLLLPLLCGAMLVMRGADVWDARELLRQIKTLGL
;
A
#
# COMPACT_ATOMS: atom_id res chain seq x y z
N TYR A 1 -7.35 6.95 48.85
CA TYR A 1 -7.27 7.94 49.94
C TYR A 1 -6.50 7.41 51.15
N ASP A 2 -6.63 6.12 51.50
CA ASP A 2 -6.03 5.49 52.70
C ASP A 2 -4.50 5.64 52.89
N HIS A 3 -3.76 6.01 51.84
CA HIS A 3 -2.30 6.21 51.86
C HIS A 3 -1.85 7.53 51.19
N GLN A 4 -2.73 8.54 51.11
CA GLN A 4 -2.43 9.81 50.43
C GLN A 4 -1.29 10.62 51.08
N ASP A 5 -1.00 10.37 52.36
CA ASP A 5 0.04 11.08 53.11
C ASP A 5 1.47 10.62 52.74
N LEU A 6 1.60 9.56 51.92
CA LEU A 6 2.90 9.09 51.44
C LEU A 6 3.49 10.11 50.45
N PRO A 7 4.68 10.68 50.71
CA PRO A 7 5.31 11.63 49.79
C PRO A 7 5.61 10.99 48.43
N PHE A 8 5.24 11.69 47.35
CA PHE A 8 5.45 11.20 45.98
C PHE A 8 6.93 10.92 45.70
N GLU A 9 7.86 11.72 46.23
CA GLU A 9 9.30 11.50 46.03
C GLU A 9 9.78 10.17 46.64
N GLN A 10 9.20 9.73 47.75
CA GLN A 10 9.52 8.44 48.37
C GLN A 10 9.02 7.28 47.51
N LEU A 11 7.82 7.41 46.93
CA LEU A 11 7.28 6.42 46.00
C LEU A 11 8.16 6.30 44.74
N VAL A 12 8.60 7.43 44.17
CA VAL A 12 9.51 7.43 43.01
C VAL A 12 10.86 6.79 43.35
N ALA A 13 11.38 7.02 44.56
CA ALA A 13 12.63 6.43 45.02
C ALA A 13 12.55 4.91 45.17
N GLU A 14 11.39 4.38 45.54
CA GLU A 14 11.13 2.93 45.67
C GLU A 14 10.86 2.27 44.30
N ILE A 15 10.03 2.90 43.46
CA ILE A 15 9.69 2.37 42.12
C ILE A 15 10.92 2.37 41.19
N GLN A 16 11.85 3.31 41.39
CA GLN A 16 13.06 3.49 40.57
C GLN A 16 12.78 3.49 39.06
N PRO A 17 11.83 4.30 38.55
CA PRO A 17 11.52 4.33 37.13
C PRO A 17 12.70 4.88 36.33
N THR A 18 12.82 4.48 35.06
CA THR A 18 13.81 5.07 34.15
C THR A 18 13.54 6.57 34.01
N ARG A 19 14.54 7.40 34.33
CA ARG A 19 14.39 8.86 34.29
C ARG A 19 14.71 9.40 32.90
N ALA A 20 13.82 10.24 32.38
CA ALA A 20 14.03 11.03 31.18
C ALA A 20 13.94 12.52 31.53
N ALA A 21 14.86 13.33 31.00
CA ALA A 21 14.82 14.77 31.21
C ALA A 21 13.57 15.36 30.52
N GLY A 22 12.82 16.20 31.22
CA GLY A 22 11.62 16.84 30.69
C GLY A 22 10.32 16.05 30.82
N TYR A 23 10.32 14.92 31.56
CA TYR A 23 9.12 14.15 31.89
C TYR A 23 8.99 13.96 33.39
N SER A 24 7.75 13.89 33.87
CA SER A 24 7.47 13.41 35.22
C SER A 24 7.81 11.92 35.34
N PRO A 25 8.29 11.44 36.51
CA PRO A 25 8.93 10.12 36.63
C PRO A 25 7.96 8.93 36.52
N VAL A 26 6.66 9.13 36.77
CA VAL A 26 5.68 8.03 36.88
C VAL A 26 4.45 8.24 35.99
N PHE A 27 4.00 9.47 35.82
CA PHE A 27 2.82 9.79 35.02
C PHE A 27 3.00 11.09 34.27
N GLN A 28 2.34 11.23 33.13
CA GLN A 28 2.44 12.40 32.24
C GLN A 28 1.11 13.16 32.13
N VAL A 29 0.02 12.57 32.64
CA VAL A 29 -1.31 13.19 32.68
C VAL A 29 -1.77 13.28 34.12
N MET A 30 -2.13 14.47 34.56
CA MET A 30 -2.70 14.71 35.88
C MET A 30 -4.20 14.96 35.77
N PHE A 31 -4.96 14.41 36.71
CA PHE A 31 -6.39 14.67 36.87
C PHE A 31 -6.65 15.18 38.29
N SER A 32 -7.39 16.27 38.42
CA SER A 32 -7.90 16.75 39.71
C SER A 32 -9.39 17.04 39.63
N LEU A 33 -10.09 16.74 40.72
CA LEU A 33 -11.49 17.10 40.93
C LEU A 33 -11.59 17.69 42.33
N GLU A 34 -12.03 18.93 42.40
CA GLU A 34 -12.20 19.68 43.66
C GLU A 34 -13.69 20.03 43.85
N ASP A 35 -14.20 19.78 45.06
CA ASP A 35 -15.53 20.23 45.47
C ASP A 35 -15.41 21.65 46.07
N GLU A 36 -16.10 22.62 45.44
CA GLU A 36 -16.11 24.05 45.79
C GLU A 36 -14.74 24.79 45.75
N GLY A 37 -14.60 25.67 44.75
CA GLY A 37 -13.50 26.63 44.68
C GLY A 37 -13.54 27.63 45.84
N LEU A 38 -12.35 28.13 46.23
CA LEU A 38 -12.13 29.23 47.17
C LEU A 38 -13.34 30.19 47.19
N GLY A 39 -14.09 30.20 48.30
CA GLY A 39 -15.23 31.11 48.46
C GLY A 39 -14.83 32.54 48.09
N SER A 40 -15.75 33.30 47.49
CA SER A 40 -15.52 34.70 47.17
C SER A 40 -15.01 35.41 48.43
N ALA A 41 -13.77 35.90 48.40
CA ALA A 41 -13.24 36.68 49.51
C ALA A 41 -14.04 37.99 49.58
N GLU A 42 -15.04 38.04 50.45
CA GLU A 42 -15.83 39.25 50.67
C GLU A 42 -15.02 40.21 51.53
N PHE A 43 -14.44 41.23 50.89
CA PHE A 43 -13.90 42.39 51.60
C PHE A 43 -14.99 43.45 51.71
N VAL A 44 -15.29 43.87 52.94
CA VAL A 44 -16.35 44.85 53.23
C VAL A 44 -16.11 46.13 52.41
N GLY A 45 -17.02 46.43 51.49
CA GLY A 45 -17.02 47.65 50.68
C GLY A 45 -16.22 47.62 49.38
N LEU A 46 -15.67 46.46 48.97
CA LEU A 46 -14.91 46.33 47.72
C LEU A 46 -15.41 45.14 46.89
N PRO A 47 -15.77 45.32 45.60
CA PRO A 47 -15.99 44.20 44.70
C PRO A 47 -14.66 43.49 44.43
N VAL A 48 -14.64 42.17 44.58
CA VAL A 48 -13.48 41.32 44.32
C VAL A 48 -13.78 40.40 43.16
N GLU A 49 -12.90 40.38 42.17
CA GLU A 49 -12.94 39.48 41.03
C GLU A 49 -11.63 38.70 41.01
N MET A 50 -11.74 37.37 40.99
CA MET A 50 -10.58 36.49 40.83
C MET A 50 -10.22 36.43 39.35
N ILE A 51 -8.99 36.80 39.02
CA ILE A 51 -8.45 36.67 37.66
C ILE A 51 -7.48 35.49 37.67
N GLU A 52 -7.74 34.47 36.86
CA GLU A 52 -6.77 33.42 36.60
C GLU A 52 -5.60 33.99 35.81
N VAL A 53 -4.41 33.97 36.41
CA VAL A 53 -3.16 34.29 35.73
C VAL A 53 -2.53 32.98 35.31
N GLY A 54 -2.53 32.69 34.01
CA GLY A 54 -1.85 31.51 33.48
C GLY A 54 -0.35 31.58 33.75
N ASN A 55 0.18 30.58 34.45
CA ASN A 55 1.61 30.53 34.80
C ASN A 55 2.54 30.17 33.62
N GLY A 56 1.98 29.96 32.42
CA GLY A 56 2.73 29.75 31.16
C GLY A 56 3.55 28.46 31.10
N MET A 57 3.53 27.64 32.15
CA MET A 57 4.27 26.39 32.25
C MET A 57 3.33 25.27 32.69
N ALA A 58 3.15 24.26 31.83
CA ALA A 58 2.48 23.02 32.18
C ALA A 58 3.52 22.02 32.72
N PRO A 59 3.49 21.64 34.02
CA PRO A 59 4.48 20.73 34.61
C PRO A 59 4.33 19.26 34.14
N PHE A 60 3.19 18.93 33.55
CA PHE A 60 2.89 17.63 32.94
C PHE A 60 2.45 17.83 31.49
N ASP A 61 2.38 16.74 30.71
CA ASP A 61 2.00 16.82 29.30
C ASP A 61 0.55 17.33 29.16
N LEU A 62 -0.35 16.82 30.02
CA LEU A 62 -1.74 17.27 30.15
C LEU A 62 -2.15 17.34 31.63
N ILE A 63 -2.93 18.35 31.99
CA ILE A 63 -3.55 18.48 33.32
C ILE A 63 -5.02 18.78 33.11
N LEU A 64 -5.89 17.86 33.52
CA LEU A 64 -7.33 18.04 33.49
C LEU A 64 -7.82 18.31 34.91
N SER A 65 -8.24 19.54 35.16
CA SER A 65 -8.71 20.00 36.46
C SER A 65 -10.20 20.29 36.38
N PHE A 66 -11.00 19.73 37.29
CA PHE A 66 -12.42 20.03 37.43
C PHE A 66 -12.72 20.66 38.79
N VAL A 67 -13.60 21.65 38.79
CA VAL A 67 -14.22 22.20 39.99
C VAL A 67 -15.72 21.95 39.90
N ALA A 68 -16.25 21.17 40.84
CA ALA A 68 -17.67 20.91 40.94
C ALA A 68 -18.34 21.98 41.82
N THR A 69 -19.44 22.54 41.32
CA THR A 69 -20.37 23.38 42.09
C THR A 69 -21.73 22.69 42.14
N PRO A 70 -22.65 23.13 43.02
CA PRO A 70 -24.00 22.55 43.07
C PRO A 70 -24.80 22.64 41.75
N LYS A 71 -24.39 23.46 40.78
CA LYS A 71 -25.12 23.70 39.53
C LYS A 71 -24.38 23.25 38.26
N GLU A 72 -23.05 23.22 38.29
CA GLU A 72 -22.21 22.95 37.12
C GLU A 72 -20.84 22.38 37.54
N ILE A 73 -20.21 21.65 36.61
CA ILE A 73 -18.82 21.22 36.72
C ILE A 73 -18.02 22.03 35.70
N LYS A 74 -17.05 22.82 36.17
CA LYS A 74 -16.13 23.59 35.32
C LYS A 74 -14.83 22.84 35.16
N GLY A 75 -14.33 22.72 33.94
CA GLY A 75 -13.08 22.02 33.63
C GLY A 75 -12.08 22.91 32.92
N VAL A 76 -10.80 22.76 33.27
CA VAL A 76 -9.67 23.37 32.57
C VAL A 76 -8.74 22.24 32.14
N LEU A 77 -8.37 22.23 30.86
CA LEU A 77 -7.35 21.34 30.31
C LEU A 77 -6.10 22.16 29.97
N GLU A 78 -5.09 22.05 30.82
CA GLU A 78 -3.76 22.62 30.57
C GLU A 78 -2.91 21.62 29.81
N TYR A 79 -2.05 22.11 28.93
CA TYR A 79 -1.24 21.27 28.06
C TYR A 79 0.09 21.92 27.73
N ARG A 80 1.06 21.06 27.41
CA ARG A 80 2.35 21.46 26.88
C ARG A 80 2.26 21.84 25.40
N ALA A 81 2.48 23.12 25.10
CA ALA A 81 2.39 23.64 23.73
C ALA A 81 3.50 23.15 22.79
N ASP A 82 4.60 22.62 23.33
CA ASP A 82 5.64 21.94 22.54
C ASP A 82 5.25 20.51 22.12
N LEU A 83 4.21 19.94 22.76
CA LEU A 83 3.67 18.61 22.45
C LEU A 83 2.31 18.68 21.73
N PHE A 84 1.47 19.65 22.07
CA PHE A 84 0.10 19.71 21.57
C PHE A 84 -0.21 21.05 20.90
N ALA A 85 -0.75 20.96 19.69
CA ALA A 85 -1.44 22.07 19.06
C ALA A 85 -2.80 22.29 19.73
N GLU A 86 -3.21 23.55 19.88
CA GLU A 86 -4.50 23.93 20.49
C GLU A 86 -5.69 23.20 19.86
N ALA A 87 -5.72 23.08 18.53
CA ALA A 87 -6.77 22.37 17.81
C ALA A 87 -6.89 20.90 18.20
N THR A 88 -5.78 20.24 18.57
CA THR A 88 -5.80 18.85 19.05
C THR A 88 -6.42 18.77 20.43
N VAL A 89 -6.07 19.70 21.33
CA VAL A 89 -6.58 19.74 22.70
C VAL A 89 -8.07 20.08 22.71
N ARG A 90 -8.52 21.01 21.86
CA ARG A 90 -9.95 21.30 21.68
C ARG A 90 -10.74 20.05 21.27
N ARG A 91 -10.25 19.27 20.31
CA ARG A 91 -10.88 17.99 19.96
C ARG A 91 -10.93 16.99 21.13
N MET A 92 -9.87 16.91 21.93
CA MET A 92 -9.88 16.06 23.14
C MET A 92 -10.95 16.49 24.14
N VAL A 93 -11.16 17.81 24.32
CA VAL A 93 -12.24 18.35 25.16
C VAL A 93 -13.61 17.99 24.58
N ASP A 94 -13.82 18.15 23.28
CA ASP A 94 -15.07 17.79 22.61
C ASP A 94 -15.38 16.28 22.78
N HIS A 95 -14.35 15.43 22.65
CA HIS A 95 -14.45 13.99 22.88
C HIS A 95 -14.81 13.64 24.33
N LEU A 96 -14.19 14.33 25.30
CA LEU A 96 -14.52 14.16 26.71
C LEU A 96 -15.98 14.56 26.99
N GLN A 97 -16.44 15.67 26.40
CA GLN A 97 -17.84 16.09 26.52
C GLN A 97 -18.80 15.06 25.93
N ASN A 98 -18.47 14.46 24.79
CA ASN A 98 -19.29 13.39 24.20
C ASN A 98 -19.37 12.16 25.10
N ILE A 99 -18.23 11.73 25.68
CA ILE A 99 -18.18 10.63 26.64
C ILE A 99 -19.06 10.93 27.85
N LEU A 100 -18.86 12.10 28.49
CA LEU A 100 -19.60 12.49 29.69
C LEU A 100 -21.10 12.54 29.39
N THR A 101 -21.49 13.13 28.27
CA THR A 101 -22.89 13.19 27.84
C THR A 101 -23.47 11.79 27.65
N ALA A 102 -22.77 10.90 26.96
CA ALA A 102 -23.25 9.54 26.72
C ALA A 102 -23.44 8.73 28.02
N VAL A 103 -22.51 8.86 28.97
CA VAL A 103 -22.61 8.21 30.29
C VAL A 103 -23.79 8.77 31.10
N THR A 104 -24.09 10.07 30.99
CA THR A 104 -25.26 10.63 31.68
C THR A 104 -26.60 10.19 31.11
N VAL A 105 -26.65 9.81 29.82
CA VAL A 105 -27.87 9.30 29.18
C VAL A 105 -28.12 7.83 29.55
N ASP A 106 -27.07 7.04 29.64
CA ASP A 106 -27.15 5.60 29.94
C ASP A 106 -25.89 5.13 30.68
N ALA A 107 -25.99 5.06 32.01
CA ALA A 107 -24.87 4.69 32.88
C ALA A 107 -24.51 3.20 32.82
N GLU A 108 -25.42 2.34 32.33
CA GLU A 108 -25.20 0.90 32.19
C GLU A 108 -24.62 0.53 30.82
N ARG A 109 -24.38 1.53 29.96
CA ARG A 109 -23.80 1.31 28.63
C ARG A 109 -22.40 0.68 28.74
N PRO A 110 -22.13 -0.41 28.01
CA PRO A 110 -20.78 -0.99 27.97
C PRO A 110 -19.73 0.00 27.46
N LEU A 111 -18.56 0.05 28.09
CA LEU A 111 -17.47 0.97 27.74
C LEU A 111 -17.15 1.03 26.22
N PRO A 112 -17.08 -0.09 25.47
CA PRO A 112 -16.79 -0.03 24.02
C PRO A 112 -17.88 0.63 23.17
N GLN A 113 -19.07 0.86 23.72
CA GLN A 113 -20.21 1.46 23.04
C GLN A 113 -20.39 2.95 23.37
N ILE A 114 -19.54 3.51 24.24
CA ILE A 114 -19.56 4.95 24.54
C ILE A 114 -18.93 5.70 23.36
N PRO A 115 -19.68 6.60 22.69
CA PRO A 115 -19.16 7.35 21.55
C PRO A 115 -18.11 8.36 22.00
N LEU A 116 -16.88 8.19 21.50
CA LEU A 116 -15.80 9.16 21.63
C LEU A 116 -15.97 10.31 20.62
N LEU A 117 -16.19 9.92 19.36
CA LEU A 117 -16.26 10.83 18.23
C LEU A 117 -17.62 11.53 18.15
N SER A 118 -17.60 12.78 17.72
CA SER A 118 -18.83 13.48 17.34
C SER A 118 -19.48 12.86 16.10
N LEU A 119 -20.76 13.15 15.86
CA LEU A 119 -21.43 12.77 14.61
C LEU A 119 -20.74 13.36 13.38
N ALA A 120 -20.21 14.58 13.49
CA ALA A 120 -19.49 15.24 12.39
C ALA A 120 -18.16 14.54 12.07
N GLU A 121 -17.41 14.11 13.08
CA GLU A 121 -16.18 13.33 12.86
C GLU A 121 -16.48 11.95 12.32
N THR A 122 -17.52 11.28 12.85
CA THR A 122 -17.98 9.98 12.34
C THR A 122 -18.38 10.10 10.88
N GLN A 123 -19.12 11.15 10.52
CA GLN A 123 -19.51 11.45 9.14
C GLN A 123 -18.28 11.59 8.25
N LYS A 124 -17.30 12.37 8.71
CA LYS A 124 -16.06 12.63 7.97
C LYS A 124 -15.22 11.38 7.74
N LEU A 125 -15.03 10.57 8.78
CA LEU A 125 -14.22 9.35 8.73
C LEU A 125 -14.87 8.24 7.91
N LEU A 126 -16.19 8.07 8.04
CA LEU A 126 -16.91 6.96 7.41
C LEU A 126 -17.37 7.28 6.00
N TYR A 127 -17.68 8.55 5.69
CA TYR A 127 -18.27 8.91 4.40
C TYR A 127 -17.40 9.92 3.66
N ASP A 128 -17.04 11.06 4.24
CA ASP A 128 -16.40 12.13 3.47
C ASP A 128 -15.00 11.71 2.96
N TRP A 129 -14.22 10.99 3.77
CA TRP A 129 -12.93 10.43 3.37
C TRP A 129 -13.03 9.17 2.50
N ASN A 130 -14.16 8.47 2.57
CA ASN A 130 -14.42 7.28 1.75
C ASN A 130 -15.32 7.59 0.56
N ALA A 131 -15.55 8.88 0.26
CA ALA A 131 -16.26 9.36 -0.92
C ALA A 131 -15.38 9.22 -2.17
N ASN A 132 -14.76 8.05 -2.31
CA ASN A 132 -14.20 7.57 -3.55
C ASN A 132 -15.38 7.53 -4.54
N GLY A 133 -15.21 8.07 -5.74
CA GLY A 133 -16.29 8.19 -6.71
C GLY A 133 -17.00 6.86 -7.03
N ALA A 134 -18.00 6.89 -7.90
CA ALA A 134 -18.65 5.66 -8.34
C ALA A 134 -17.59 4.64 -8.81
N PRO A 135 -17.68 3.35 -8.40
CA PRO A 135 -16.73 2.33 -8.82
C PRO A 135 -16.57 2.38 -10.33
N LEU A 136 -15.33 2.42 -10.80
CA LEU A 136 -15.08 2.24 -12.22
C LEU A 136 -15.56 0.84 -12.58
N ALA A 137 -16.49 0.74 -13.52
CA ALA A 137 -16.93 -0.56 -13.99
C ALA A 137 -15.76 -1.23 -14.72
N VAL A 138 -15.07 -2.16 -14.04
CA VAL A 138 -14.02 -2.96 -14.66
C VAL A 138 -14.67 -3.90 -15.67
N ALA A 139 -14.62 -3.48 -16.95
CA ALA A 139 -15.37 -4.13 -18.01
C ALA A 139 -14.63 -5.34 -18.62
N ALA A 140 -13.32 -5.46 -18.44
CA ALA A 140 -12.52 -6.51 -19.06
C ALA A 140 -11.22 -6.81 -18.28
N PRO A 141 -10.68 -8.03 -18.37
CA PRO A 141 -9.33 -8.36 -17.89
C PRO A 141 -8.23 -7.51 -18.55
N VAL A 142 -7.09 -7.42 -17.89
CA VAL A 142 -5.99 -6.53 -18.30
C VAL A 142 -5.45 -6.82 -19.71
N HIS A 143 -5.42 -8.10 -20.13
CA HIS A 143 -4.91 -8.48 -21.45
C HIS A 143 -5.86 -8.09 -22.58
N ASP A 144 -7.16 -8.01 -22.33
CA ASP A 144 -8.15 -7.53 -23.29
C ASP A 144 -8.04 -6.02 -23.47
N LEU A 145 -7.86 -5.27 -22.38
CA LEU A 145 -7.61 -3.83 -22.44
C LEU A 145 -6.32 -3.52 -23.21
N PHE A 146 -5.25 -4.29 -22.96
CA PHE A 146 -4.03 -4.21 -23.76
C PHE A 146 -4.27 -4.53 -25.24
N ALA A 147 -4.99 -5.60 -25.55
CA ALA A 147 -5.28 -5.97 -26.94
C ALA A 147 -6.10 -4.89 -27.67
N GLN A 148 -7.04 -4.24 -26.98
CA GLN A 148 -7.79 -3.10 -27.50
C GLN A 148 -6.87 -1.90 -27.77
N GLN A 149 -5.99 -1.55 -26.83
CA GLN A 149 -5.01 -0.47 -27.02
C GLN A 149 -4.06 -0.79 -28.18
N ALA A 150 -3.58 -2.03 -28.28
CA ALA A 150 -2.69 -2.45 -29.36
C ALA A 150 -3.34 -2.32 -30.74
N ALA A 151 -4.64 -2.58 -30.85
CA ALA A 151 -5.41 -2.36 -32.07
C ALA A 151 -5.63 -0.86 -32.39
N GLN A 152 -5.70 0.00 -31.38
CA GLN A 152 -5.88 1.45 -31.56
C GLN A 152 -4.58 2.14 -32.02
N THR A 153 -3.43 1.73 -31.51
CA THR A 153 -2.13 2.37 -31.78
C THR A 153 -1.07 1.37 -32.27
N PRO A 154 -1.32 0.58 -33.34
CA PRO A 154 -0.47 -0.56 -33.71
C PRO A 154 0.97 -0.16 -34.03
N ASN A 155 1.17 0.99 -34.67
CA ASN A 155 2.47 1.49 -35.11
C ASN A 155 3.22 2.31 -34.04
N ALA A 156 2.66 2.48 -32.84
CA ALA A 156 3.37 3.15 -31.75
C ALA A 156 4.35 2.18 -31.08
N VAL A 157 5.50 2.67 -30.62
CA VAL A 157 6.46 1.86 -29.87
C VAL A 157 5.90 1.58 -28.47
N ALA A 158 5.62 0.33 -28.17
CA ALA A 158 5.04 -0.10 -26.90
C ALA A 158 6.10 -0.29 -25.82
N VAL A 159 7.20 -0.96 -26.16
CA VAL A 159 8.28 -1.30 -25.22
C VAL A 159 9.65 -1.15 -25.87
N MET A 160 10.61 -0.66 -25.09
CA MET A 160 12.01 -0.56 -25.46
C MET A 160 12.91 -1.05 -24.33
N CYS A 161 13.97 -1.80 -24.67
CA CYS A 161 15.01 -2.25 -23.75
C CYS A 161 16.35 -2.29 -24.49
N GLU A 162 17.38 -1.56 -24.02
CA GLU A 162 18.76 -1.66 -24.53
C GLU A 162 18.90 -1.59 -26.08
N GLY A 163 18.06 -0.80 -26.75
CA GLY A 163 18.07 -0.63 -28.21
C GLY A 163 17.18 -1.62 -28.99
N GLU A 164 16.67 -2.66 -28.34
CA GLU A 164 15.56 -3.47 -28.86
C GLU A 164 14.23 -2.74 -28.56
N SER A 165 13.31 -2.76 -29.52
CA SER A 165 11.97 -2.20 -29.33
C SER A 165 10.92 -2.99 -30.10
N LEU A 166 9.70 -3.01 -29.56
CA LEU A 166 8.53 -3.54 -30.24
C LEU A 166 7.43 -2.49 -30.30
N HIS A 167 6.79 -2.43 -31.46
CA HIS A 167 5.52 -1.73 -31.61
C HIS A 167 4.39 -2.52 -30.95
N TYR A 168 3.26 -1.86 -30.70
CA TYR A 168 2.10 -2.46 -30.05
C TYR A 168 1.58 -3.70 -30.78
N ASP A 169 1.54 -3.66 -32.12
CA ASP A 169 1.10 -4.80 -32.93
C ASP A 169 2.02 -6.02 -32.79
N ALA A 170 3.34 -5.79 -32.86
CA ALA A 170 4.36 -6.81 -32.74
C ALA A 170 4.43 -7.39 -31.32
N LEU A 171 4.29 -6.55 -30.29
CA LEU A 171 4.21 -6.98 -28.90
C LEU A 171 2.98 -7.87 -28.67
N ASN A 172 1.81 -7.47 -29.19
CA ASN A 172 0.59 -8.26 -29.08
C ASN A 172 0.71 -9.59 -29.84
N ALA A 173 1.25 -9.57 -31.06
CA ALA A 173 1.46 -10.77 -31.87
C ALA A 173 2.40 -11.77 -31.18
N GLN A 174 3.54 -11.32 -30.65
CA GLN A 174 4.47 -12.21 -29.95
C GLN A 174 3.88 -12.75 -28.64
N ALA A 175 3.13 -11.92 -27.90
CA ALA A 175 2.43 -12.37 -26.69
C ALA A 175 1.34 -13.41 -27.02
N ASN A 176 0.62 -13.24 -28.14
CA ASN A 176 -0.36 -14.22 -28.62
C ASN A 176 0.30 -15.54 -29.00
N GLN A 177 1.40 -15.50 -29.77
CA GLN A 177 2.16 -16.70 -30.15
C GLN A 177 2.60 -17.50 -28.93
N LEU A 178 3.16 -16.82 -27.93
CA LEU A 178 3.55 -17.47 -26.68
C LEU A 178 2.34 -17.98 -25.89
N ALA A 179 1.21 -17.26 -25.87
CA ALA A 179 -0.02 -17.73 -25.21
C ALA A 179 -0.56 -19.03 -25.86
N HIS A 180 -0.59 -19.10 -27.19
CA HIS A 180 -0.94 -20.33 -27.93
C HIS A 180 0.00 -21.48 -27.60
N TYR A 181 1.31 -21.20 -27.51
CA TYR A 181 2.30 -22.20 -27.11
C TYR A 181 2.06 -22.69 -25.67
N LEU A 182 1.89 -21.78 -24.71
CA LEU A 182 1.57 -22.10 -23.31
C LEU A 182 0.29 -22.94 -23.20
N HIS A 183 -0.72 -22.64 -24.00
CA HIS A 183 -1.95 -23.42 -24.06
C HIS A 183 -1.68 -24.88 -24.50
N ARG A 184 -0.84 -25.08 -25.52
CA ARG A 184 -0.39 -26.41 -25.97
C ARG A 184 0.43 -27.14 -24.90
N GLN A 185 1.22 -26.41 -24.11
CA GLN A 185 2.02 -26.93 -23.00
C GLN A 185 1.19 -27.23 -21.73
N GLY A 186 -0.13 -27.07 -21.79
CA GLY A 186 -1.04 -27.47 -20.71
C GLY A 186 -1.44 -26.36 -19.75
N VAL A 187 -1.04 -25.11 -19.99
CA VAL A 187 -1.50 -23.96 -19.19
C VAL A 187 -2.99 -23.74 -19.45
N ARG A 188 -3.75 -23.55 -18.37
CA ARG A 188 -5.20 -23.31 -18.37
C ARG A 188 -5.53 -22.09 -17.52
N PRO A 189 -6.73 -21.48 -17.67
CA PRO A 189 -7.20 -20.43 -16.78
C PRO A 189 -6.98 -20.77 -15.30
N GLY A 190 -6.42 -19.83 -14.54
CA GLY A 190 -6.07 -20.01 -13.13
C GLY A 190 -4.78 -20.77 -12.84
N SER A 191 -4.06 -21.27 -13.85
CA SER A 191 -2.77 -21.94 -13.67
C SER A 191 -1.66 -20.94 -13.34
N PRO A 192 -0.93 -21.10 -12.22
CA PRO A 192 0.24 -20.27 -11.95
C PRO A 192 1.37 -20.56 -12.93
N VAL A 193 1.90 -19.52 -13.55
CA VAL A 193 3.06 -19.58 -14.45
C VAL A 193 4.18 -18.74 -13.86
N ALA A 194 5.26 -19.41 -13.46
CA ALA A 194 6.43 -18.73 -12.91
C ALA A 194 7.21 -18.08 -14.04
N VAL A 195 7.54 -16.80 -13.90
CA VAL A 195 8.34 -16.05 -14.87
C VAL A 195 9.63 -15.61 -14.20
N ILE A 196 10.74 -16.24 -14.60
CA ILE A 196 12.07 -16.03 -14.04
C ILE A 196 12.97 -15.49 -15.14
N LEU A 197 12.85 -14.18 -15.38
CA LEU A 197 13.49 -13.46 -16.47
C LEU A 197 14.09 -12.15 -15.94
N GLU A 198 15.19 -11.73 -16.55
CA GLU A 198 15.68 -10.36 -16.35
C GLU A 198 14.80 -9.36 -17.12
N ARG A 199 14.95 -8.06 -16.82
CA ARG A 199 14.21 -6.99 -17.51
C ARG A 199 14.59 -6.99 -18.99
N SER A 200 13.62 -7.28 -19.83
CA SER A 200 13.78 -7.30 -21.29
C SER A 200 12.43 -7.13 -21.98
N VAL A 201 12.45 -6.93 -23.30
CA VAL A 201 11.23 -7.00 -24.13
C VAL A 201 10.54 -8.36 -23.93
N ARG A 202 11.30 -9.46 -23.84
CA ARG A 202 10.75 -10.81 -23.63
C ARG A 202 10.05 -10.97 -22.30
N SER A 203 10.50 -10.31 -21.24
CA SER A 203 9.80 -10.35 -19.94
C SER A 203 8.39 -9.76 -20.03
N VAL A 204 8.20 -8.73 -20.87
CA VAL A 204 6.88 -8.11 -21.11
C VAL A 204 6.01 -9.03 -21.98
N VAL A 205 6.59 -9.63 -23.02
CA VAL A 205 5.92 -10.66 -23.85
C VAL A 205 5.44 -11.83 -22.97
N ALA A 206 6.29 -12.34 -22.08
CA ALA A 206 5.97 -13.43 -21.16
C ALA A 206 4.82 -13.09 -20.22
N MET A 207 4.86 -11.91 -19.59
CA MET A 207 3.79 -11.43 -18.71
C MET A 207 2.44 -11.37 -19.44
N LEU A 208 2.40 -10.73 -20.61
CA LEU A 208 1.18 -10.61 -21.41
C LEU A 208 0.67 -11.98 -21.89
N ALA A 209 1.57 -12.87 -22.31
CA ALA A 209 1.22 -14.20 -22.77
C ALA A 209 0.59 -15.05 -21.66
N VAL A 210 1.10 -14.95 -20.43
CA VAL A 210 0.51 -15.62 -19.26
C VAL A 210 -0.93 -15.19 -19.05
N TRP A 211 -1.22 -13.89 -19.06
CA TRP A 211 -2.60 -13.41 -18.92
C TRP A 211 -3.49 -13.79 -20.10
N LYS A 212 -2.97 -13.76 -21.33
CA LYS A 212 -3.71 -14.12 -22.55
C LYS A 212 -4.13 -15.60 -22.59
N VAL A 213 -3.41 -16.50 -21.90
CA VAL A 213 -3.83 -17.90 -21.73
C VAL A 213 -4.69 -18.11 -20.47
N GLY A 214 -5.05 -17.03 -19.77
CA GLY A 214 -5.77 -17.04 -18.49
C GLY A 214 -4.92 -17.49 -17.30
N GLY A 215 -3.61 -17.63 -17.48
CA GLY A 215 -2.68 -18.01 -16.41
C GLY A 215 -2.47 -16.89 -15.39
N VAL A 216 -1.98 -17.27 -14.22
CA VAL A 216 -1.67 -16.37 -13.11
C VAL A 216 -0.18 -16.04 -13.15
N TYR A 217 0.15 -14.77 -13.36
CA TYR A 217 1.53 -14.29 -13.46
C TYR A 217 2.24 -14.38 -12.11
N LEU A 218 3.32 -15.17 -12.03
CA LEU A 218 4.15 -15.32 -10.83
C LEU A 218 5.58 -14.87 -11.16
N PRO A 219 5.92 -13.58 -11.02
CA PRO A 219 7.28 -13.11 -11.25
C PRO A 219 8.22 -13.53 -10.12
N LEU A 220 9.39 -14.06 -10.47
CA LEU A 220 10.46 -14.39 -9.52
C LEU A 220 11.79 -13.79 -9.98
N ASP A 221 12.53 -13.22 -9.04
CA ASP A 221 13.78 -12.53 -9.32
C ASP A 221 14.89 -13.56 -9.56
N THR A 222 15.67 -13.36 -10.62
CA THR A 222 16.82 -14.22 -10.97
C THR A 222 17.89 -14.19 -9.88
N ALA A 223 17.92 -13.13 -9.06
CA ALA A 223 18.87 -12.97 -7.95
C ALA A 223 18.42 -13.66 -6.65
N TYR A 224 17.23 -14.28 -6.59
CA TYR A 224 16.80 -14.98 -5.38
C TYR A 224 17.65 -16.23 -5.10
N PRO A 225 17.91 -16.54 -3.81
CA PRO A 225 18.54 -17.81 -3.44
C PRO A 225 17.77 -19.02 -3.99
N LEU A 226 18.48 -20.07 -4.41
CA LEU A 226 17.88 -21.26 -5.02
C LEU A 226 16.84 -21.92 -4.12
N GLU A 227 17.08 -21.96 -2.81
CA GLU A 227 16.14 -22.50 -1.83
C GLU A 227 14.82 -21.72 -1.82
N ARG A 228 14.88 -20.39 -1.97
CA ARG A 228 13.71 -19.53 -2.06
C ARG A 228 12.94 -19.78 -3.35
N LEU A 229 13.63 -19.87 -4.49
CA LEU A 229 13.00 -20.21 -5.77
C LEU A 229 12.31 -21.58 -5.71
N ALA A 230 13.00 -22.60 -5.20
CA ALA A 230 12.45 -23.95 -5.06
C ALA A 230 11.22 -23.98 -4.15
N TYR A 231 11.27 -23.27 -3.02
CA TYR A 231 10.14 -23.13 -2.11
C TYR A 231 8.93 -22.51 -2.81
N VAL A 232 9.11 -21.35 -3.46
CA VAL A 232 8.02 -20.64 -4.11
C VAL A 232 7.42 -21.45 -5.26
N LEU A 233 8.25 -22.10 -6.09
CA LEU A 233 7.77 -22.96 -7.18
C LEU A 233 6.93 -24.15 -6.65
N THR A 234 7.33 -24.72 -5.51
CA THR A 234 6.62 -25.83 -4.86
C THR A 234 5.30 -25.35 -4.24
N ASP A 235 5.33 -24.27 -3.48
CA ASP A 235 4.17 -23.72 -2.75
C ASP A 235 3.09 -23.20 -3.70
N SER A 236 3.51 -22.47 -4.76
CA SER A 236 2.61 -21.93 -5.78
C SER A 236 2.03 -22.99 -6.70
N LYS A 237 2.61 -24.19 -6.75
CA LYS A 237 2.26 -25.25 -7.71
C LYS A 237 2.31 -24.75 -9.16
N ALA A 238 3.33 -23.95 -9.49
CA ALA A 238 3.54 -23.45 -10.84
C ALA A 238 3.53 -24.60 -11.85
N VAL A 239 2.73 -24.47 -12.92
CA VAL A 239 2.58 -25.50 -13.95
C VAL A 239 3.72 -25.44 -14.96
N VAL A 240 4.18 -24.22 -15.25
CA VAL A 240 5.27 -23.92 -16.18
C VAL A 240 6.18 -22.86 -15.57
N VAL A 241 7.48 -22.98 -15.86
CA VAL A 241 8.49 -21.94 -15.64
C VAL A 241 8.89 -21.36 -17.00
N LEU A 242 8.71 -20.06 -17.19
CA LEU A 242 9.26 -19.30 -18.30
C LEU A 242 10.60 -18.69 -17.88
N THR A 243 11.65 -18.95 -18.65
CA THR A 243 12.99 -18.44 -18.36
C THR A 243 13.82 -18.30 -19.64
N GLU A 244 15.10 -17.97 -19.50
CA GLU A 244 16.10 -17.95 -20.58
C GLU A 244 17.21 -18.97 -20.27
N THR A 245 17.90 -19.43 -21.31
CA THR A 245 18.88 -20.52 -21.25
C THR A 245 19.99 -20.24 -20.23
N ALA A 246 20.44 -18.99 -20.13
CA ALA A 246 21.46 -18.56 -19.17
C ALA A 246 20.99 -18.59 -17.70
N VAL A 247 19.70 -18.38 -17.46
CA VAL A 247 19.08 -18.46 -16.13
C VAL A 247 18.73 -19.91 -15.78
N PHE A 248 18.22 -20.67 -16.76
CA PHE A 248 17.85 -22.08 -16.62
C PHE A 248 18.97 -22.92 -15.99
N ALA A 249 20.22 -22.74 -16.44
CA ALA A 249 21.38 -23.46 -15.91
C ALA A 249 21.64 -23.24 -14.41
N LYS A 250 21.06 -22.18 -13.83
CA LYS A 250 21.20 -21.81 -12.41
C LYS A 250 19.97 -22.16 -11.60
N LEU A 251 18.84 -22.49 -12.22
CA LEU A 251 17.59 -22.77 -11.52
C LEU A 251 17.70 -24.06 -10.68
N PRO A 252 16.93 -24.15 -9.57
CA PRO A 252 16.83 -25.41 -8.85
C PRO A 252 16.29 -26.51 -9.78
N GLN A 253 16.84 -27.72 -9.65
CA GLN A 253 16.30 -28.90 -10.34
C GLN A 253 14.90 -29.19 -9.80
N THR A 254 13.88 -28.83 -10.55
CA THR A 254 12.47 -29.07 -10.21
C THR A 254 11.83 -29.99 -11.25
N GLN A 255 10.70 -30.61 -10.90
CA GLN A 255 9.90 -31.40 -11.85
C GLN A 255 9.01 -30.51 -12.74
N THR A 256 9.03 -29.19 -12.56
CA THR A 256 8.18 -28.25 -13.28
C THR A 256 8.66 -28.11 -14.72
N ASN A 257 7.73 -28.18 -15.67
CA ASN A 257 8.04 -27.98 -17.08
C ASN A 257 8.64 -26.58 -17.29
N THR A 258 9.83 -26.50 -17.89
CA THR A 258 10.55 -25.24 -18.06
C THR A 258 10.74 -24.95 -19.54
N ILE A 259 10.34 -23.74 -19.96
CA ILE A 259 10.39 -23.27 -21.34
C ILE A 259 11.43 -22.15 -21.42
N CYS A 260 12.41 -22.29 -22.30
CA CYS A 260 13.44 -21.28 -22.53
C CYS A 260 13.07 -20.41 -23.74
N LEU A 261 12.80 -19.12 -23.52
CA LEU A 261 12.31 -18.21 -24.55
C LEU A 261 13.35 -17.83 -25.62
N ASP A 262 14.63 -18.04 -25.32
CA ASP A 262 15.79 -17.86 -26.19
C ASP A 262 16.38 -19.19 -26.70
N GLY A 263 15.71 -20.31 -26.39
CA GLY A 263 16.17 -21.66 -26.66
C GLY A 263 15.50 -22.32 -27.87
N LEU A 264 15.52 -23.66 -27.88
CA LEU A 264 14.92 -24.47 -28.95
C LEU A 264 13.40 -24.24 -29.11
N ASP A 265 12.72 -23.82 -28.04
CA ASP A 265 11.30 -23.52 -28.05
C ASP A 265 10.95 -22.30 -28.91
N GLN A 266 11.90 -21.38 -29.15
CA GLN A 266 11.66 -20.12 -29.85
C GLN A 266 11.04 -20.33 -31.25
N ALA A 267 11.54 -21.33 -31.99
CA ALA A 267 11.01 -21.66 -33.32
C ALA A 267 9.57 -22.16 -33.24
N LEU A 268 9.25 -23.02 -32.27
CA LEU A 268 7.90 -23.57 -32.08
C LEU A 268 6.90 -22.49 -31.62
N ILE A 269 7.36 -21.53 -30.82
CA ILE A 269 6.56 -20.36 -30.42
C ILE A 269 6.26 -19.50 -31.66
N ALA A 270 7.26 -19.21 -32.49
CA ALA A 270 7.09 -18.40 -33.70
C ALA A 270 6.14 -19.02 -34.76
N GLU A 271 5.98 -20.36 -34.76
CA GLU A 271 5.02 -21.07 -35.61
C GLU A 271 3.57 -21.02 -35.09
N CYS A 272 3.33 -20.57 -33.86
CA CYS A 272 1.99 -20.41 -33.32
C CYS A 272 1.25 -19.24 -33.96
N SER A 273 -0.09 -19.22 -33.83
CA SER A 273 -0.90 -18.11 -34.35
C SER A 273 -0.56 -16.80 -33.62
N SER A 274 -0.53 -15.70 -34.38
CA SER A 274 -0.42 -14.34 -33.85
C SER A 274 -1.77 -13.75 -33.44
N ASP A 275 -2.89 -14.43 -33.70
CA ASP A 275 -4.23 -13.99 -33.34
C ASP A 275 -4.48 -14.13 -31.83
N ASN A 276 -5.32 -13.26 -31.28
CA ASN A 276 -5.72 -13.35 -29.87
C ASN A 276 -6.29 -14.75 -29.57
N LEU A 277 -5.82 -15.35 -28.48
CA LEU A 277 -6.27 -16.67 -28.06
C LEU A 277 -7.70 -16.57 -27.52
N ASP A 278 -8.61 -17.40 -28.04
CA ASP A 278 -10.01 -17.45 -27.62
C ASP A 278 -10.18 -18.28 -26.34
N VAL A 279 -9.83 -17.66 -25.20
CA VAL A 279 -9.99 -18.21 -23.86
C VAL A 279 -10.79 -17.23 -23.03
N ALA A 280 -11.92 -17.69 -22.47
CA ALA A 280 -12.74 -16.87 -21.59
C ALA A 280 -12.02 -16.65 -20.25
N VAL A 281 -11.72 -15.39 -19.94
CA VAL A 281 -11.16 -14.95 -18.66
C VAL A 281 -12.11 -13.92 -18.04
N SER A 282 -12.48 -14.13 -16.78
CA SER A 282 -13.29 -13.20 -16.00
C SER A 282 -12.42 -12.17 -15.31
N THR A 283 -12.97 -10.99 -15.02
CA THR A 283 -12.30 -9.97 -14.19
C THR A 283 -12.08 -10.46 -12.75
N GLN A 284 -12.88 -11.43 -12.30
CA GLN A 284 -12.73 -12.07 -10.98
C GLN A 284 -11.64 -13.17 -10.95
N ASP A 285 -11.10 -13.54 -12.10
CA ASP A 285 -10.02 -14.53 -12.15
C ASP A 285 -8.71 -13.92 -11.64
N ALA A 286 -7.85 -14.76 -11.10
CA ALA A 286 -6.55 -14.36 -10.58
C ALA A 286 -5.63 -13.85 -11.71
N ALA A 287 -5.07 -12.66 -11.52
CA ALA A 287 -4.13 -12.05 -12.45
C ALA A 287 -2.68 -12.38 -12.08
N TYR A 288 -2.29 -12.27 -10.81
CA TYR A 288 -0.91 -12.49 -10.40
C TYR A 288 -0.77 -13.01 -8.96
N ILE A 289 0.41 -13.55 -8.67
CA ILE A 289 0.87 -13.91 -7.33
C ILE A 289 2.20 -13.22 -7.07
N ILE A 290 2.29 -12.45 -5.98
CA ILE A 290 3.56 -11.87 -5.50
C ILE A 290 3.86 -12.39 -4.10
N TYR A 291 5.08 -12.91 -3.91
CA TYR A 291 5.51 -13.44 -2.62
C TYR A 291 6.14 -12.36 -1.75
N THR A 292 5.62 -12.21 -0.53
CA THR A 292 6.11 -11.26 0.47
C THR A 292 6.85 -11.97 1.60
N SER A 293 7.68 -11.24 2.35
CA SER A 293 8.30 -11.76 3.58
C SER A 293 7.21 -12.00 4.63
N GLY A 294 6.82 -13.26 4.83
CA GLY A 294 5.85 -13.60 5.85
C GLY A 294 6.43 -13.32 7.24
N SER A 295 5.59 -12.79 8.15
CA SER A 295 5.96 -12.55 9.55
C SER A 295 6.40 -13.81 10.31
N THR A 296 6.06 -14.99 9.79
CA THR A 296 6.43 -16.31 10.30
C THR A 296 7.75 -16.85 9.73
N GLY A 297 8.50 -16.04 8.96
CA GLY A 297 9.77 -16.41 8.33
C GLY A 297 9.64 -17.14 6.99
N GLN A 298 8.49 -17.76 6.70
CA GLN A 298 8.19 -18.38 5.42
C GLN A 298 7.49 -17.38 4.47
N PRO A 299 7.96 -17.20 3.22
CA PRO A 299 7.31 -16.34 2.24
C PRO A 299 5.85 -16.74 1.98
N LYS A 300 4.97 -15.76 1.76
CA LYS A 300 3.54 -16.01 1.44
C LYS A 300 3.16 -15.35 0.12
N GLY A 301 2.49 -16.10 -0.74
CA GLY A 301 1.95 -15.61 -2.01
C GLY A 301 0.68 -14.82 -1.80
N VAL A 302 0.65 -13.57 -2.26
CA VAL A 302 -0.55 -12.73 -2.31
C VAL A 302 -1.16 -12.88 -3.70
N LEU A 303 -2.34 -13.51 -3.77
CA LEU A 303 -3.11 -13.70 -5.00
C LEU A 303 -4.00 -12.47 -5.23
N THR A 304 -3.89 -11.85 -6.41
CA THR A 304 -4.68 -10.66 -6.77
C THR A 304 -5.43 -10.89 -8.08
N GLY A 305 -6.70 -10.48 -8.12
CA GLY A 305 -7.59 -10.60 -9.28
C GLY A 305 -7.34 -9.55 -10.36
N HIS A 306 -7.88 -9.80 -11.56
CA HIS A 306 -7.86 -8.82 -12.65
C HIS A 306 -8.66 -7.54 -12.31
N ASP A 307 -9.74 -7.66 -11.55
CA ASP A 307 -10.58 -6.56 -11.11
C ASP A 307 -9.80 -5.51 -10.30
N ALA A 308 -9.11 -5.93 -9.25
CA ALA A 308 -8.28 -5.05 -8.42
C ALA A 308 -7.12 -4.43 -9.21
N LEU A 309 -6.47 -5.23 -10.07
CA LEU A 309 -5.37 -4.77 -10.90
C LEU A 309 -5.82 -3.69 -11.91
N VAL A 310 -6.95 -3.91 -12.58
CA VAL A 310 -7.46 -2.98 -13.58
C VAL A 310 -8.02 -1.73 -12.93
N ASP A 311 -8.75 -1.83 -11.82
CA ASP A 311 -9.22 -0.66 -11.07
C ASP A 311 -8.03 0.23 -10.65
N HIS A 312 -6.97 -0.37 -10.08
CA HIS A 312 -5.73 0.35 -9.75
C HIS A 312 -5.16 1.06 -10.97
N CYS A 313 -5.01 0.36 -12.10
CA CYS A 313 -4.45 0.95 -13.31
C CYS A 313 -5.30 2.13 -13.80
N GLN A 314 -6.63 2.01 -13.83
CA GLN A 314 -7.52 3.07 -14.31
C GLN A 314 -7.49 4.30 -13.39
N GLN A 315 -7.47 4.10 -12.06
CA GLN A 315 -7.36 5.20 -11.10
C GLN A 315 -6.02 5.92 -11.25
N MET A 316 -4.91 5.19 -11.43
CA MET A 316 -3.59 5.81 -11.59
C MET A 316 -3.42 6.52 -12.93
N LEU A 317 -3.99 5.99 -14.03
CA LEU A 317 -4.04 6.70 -15.32
C LEU A 317 -4.73 8.07 -15.18
N LEU A 318 -5.83 8.13 -14.43
CA LEU A 318 -6.53 9.39 -14.16
C LEU A 318 -5.72 10.31 -13.24
N ALA A 319 -5.15 9.77 -12.15
CA ALA A 319 -4.41 10.55 -11.16
C ALA A 319 -3.12 11.16 -11.73
N TYR A 320 -2.45 10.46 -12.64
CA TYR A 320 -1.24 10.95 -13.30
C TYR A 320 -1.52 11.75 -14.58
N GLU A 321 -2.78 11.86 -15.00
CA GLU A 321 -3.20 12.47 -16.27
C GLU A 321 -2.41 11.92 -17.48
N MET A 322 -2.13 10.62 -17.45
CA MET A 322 -1.17 10.01 -18.37
C MET A 322 -1.76 9.80 -19.77
N THR A 323 -0.92 9.98 -20.78
CA THR A 323 -1.28 10.00 -22.20
C THR A 323 -0.33 9.14 -23.04
N ALA A 324 -0.71 8.88 -24.29
CA ALA A 324 0.15 8.18 -25.25
C ALA A 324 1.47 8.92 -25.59
N ALA A 325 1.63 10.18 -25.20
CA ALA A 325 2.87 10.94 -25.39
C ALA A 325 3.93 10.62 -24.33
N ASP A 326 3.53 10.00 -23.21
CA ASP A 326 4.39 9.78 -22.06
C ASP A 326 5.32 8.58 -22.25
N ARG A 327 6.34 8.51 -21.39
CA ARG A 327 7.29 7.40 -21.32
C ARG A 327 7.48 7.02 -19.87
N VAL A 328 7.39 5.72 -19.58
CA VAL A 328 7.49 5.22 -18.21
C VAL A 328 8.71 4.32 -18.09
N LEU A 329 9.59 4.64 -17.14
CA LEU A 329 10.75 3.80 -16.81
C LEU A 329 10.34 2.67 -15.87
N GLN A 330 10.56 1.43 -16.29
CA GLN A 330 10.47 0.24 -15.45
C GLN A 330 11.82 -0.04 -14.81
N PHE A 331 11.90 0.16 -13.49
CA PHE A 331 13.16 -0.04 -12.73
C PHE A 331 12.99 -0.88 -11.48
N SER A 332 11.78 -0.97 -10.91
CA SER A 332 11.47 -1.81 -9.74
C SER A 332 11.71 -3.29 -10.07
N SER A 333 11.98 -4.13 -9.06
CA SER A 333 12.05 -5.59 -9.30
C SER A 333 10.70 -6.08 -9.83
N LEU A 334 10.71 -6.94 -10.85
CA LEU A 334 9.50 -7.54 -11.41
C LEU A 334 8.77 -8.41 -10.38
N SER A 335 9.47 -8.87 -9.32
CA SER A 335 8.89 -9.61 -8.20
C SER A 335 8.23 -8.72 -7.13
N PHE A 336 8.13 -7.42 -7.38
CA PHE A 336 7.46 -6.46 -6.50
C PHE A 336 6.26 -5.84 -7.22
N ASP A 337 5.17 -5.62 -6.50
CA ASP A 337 3.88 -5.20 -7.06
C ASP A 337 3.92 -3.83 -7.73
N ALA A 338 4.72 -2.90 -7.19
CA ALA A 338 4.94 -1.59 -7.82
C ALA A 338 5.53 -1.68 -9.25
N SER A 339 6.10 -2.82 -9.66
CA SER A 339 6.52 -3.01 -11.06
C SER A 339 5.34 -3.15 -12.01
N LEU A 340 4.19 -3.69 -11.56
CA LEU A 340 3.00 -3.86 -12.39
C LEU A 340 2.43 -2.50 -12.81
N GLU A 341 2.43 -1.51 -11.92
CA GLU A 341 2.07 -0.14 -12.27
C GLU A 341 2.99 0.43 -13.36
N GLN A 342 4.31 0.29 -13.17
CA GLN A 342 5.31 0.77 -14.15
C GLN A 342 5.16 0.07 -15.52
N LEU A 343 4.75 -1.20 -15.54
CA LEU A 343 4.57 -2.00 -16.75
C LEU A 343 3.25 -1.69 -17.45
N LEU A 344 2.14 -1.68 -16.71
CA LEU A 344 0.80 -1.71 -17.28
C LEU A 344 0.27 -0.35 -17.65
N LEU A 345 0.52 0.68 -16.82
CA LEU A 345 0.03 2.03 -17.12
C LEU A 345 0.38 2.45 -18.57
N PRO A 346 1.66 2.43 -19.01
CA PRO A 346 1.97 2.86 -20.37
C PRO A 346 1.31 1.97 -21.43
N LEU A 347 1.28 0.65 -21.21
CA LEU A 347 0.72 -0.33 -22.14
C LEU A 347 -0.80 -0.24 -22.30
N LEU A 348 -1.51 0.32 -21.32
CA LEU A 348 -2.97 0.45 -21.33
C LEU A 348 -3.47 1.77 -21.91
N CYS A 349 -2.59 2.77 -22.10
CA CYS A 349 -2.97 4.07 -22.66
C CYS A 349 -2.22 4.44 -23.97
N GLY A 350 -1.40 3.54 -24.50
CA GLY A 350 -0.68 3.77 -25.75
C GLY A 350 0.67 4.47 -25.60
N ALA A 351 1.15 4.67 -24.36
CA ALA A 351 2.44 5.27 -24.07
C ALA A 351 3.59 4.27 -24.27
N MET A 352 4.84 4.73 -24.10
CA MET A 352 6.02 3.87 -24.24
C MET A 352 6.53 3.37 -22.89
N LEU A 353 6.68 2.07 -22.75
CA LEU A 353 7.40 1.42 -21.67
C LEU A 353 8.90 1.37 -21.96
N VAL A 354 9.72 1.90 -21.06
CA VAL A 354 11.18 1.87 -21.15
C VAL A 354 11.71 0.95 -20.06
N MET A 355 12.27 -0.20 -20.43
CA MET A 355 12.87 -1.14 -19.50
C MET A 355 14.30 -0.71 -19.16
N ARG A 356 14.65 -0.66 -17.87
CA ARG A 356 16.00 -0.30 -17.42
C ARG A 356 17.10 -1.28 -17.88
N GLY A 357 16.74 -2.52 -18.18
CA GLY A 357 17.71 -3.61 -18.40
C GLY A 357 18.24 -4.18 -17.08
N ALA A 358 19.36 -4.92 -17.16
CA ALA A 358 19.95 -5.58 -15.99
C ALA A 358 20.67 -4.59 -15.06
N ASP A 359 21.43 -3.65 -15.65
CA ASP A 359 22.36 -2.78 -14.93
C ASP A 359 21.69 -1.76 -14.02
N VAL A 360 22.01 -1.80 -12.73
CA VAL A 360 21.55 -0.80 -11.76
C VAL A 360 22.22 0.53 -12.05
N TRP A 361 21.41 1.55 -12.32
CA TRP A 361 21.90 2.90 -12.60
C TRP A 361 22.17 3.65 -11.30
N ASP A 362 23.32 4.30 -11.23
CA ASP A 362 23.55 5.33 -10.21
C ASP A 362 22.77 6.61 -10.57
N ALA A 363 22.79 7.61 -9.66
CA ALA A 363 22.06 8.85 -9.87
C ALA A 363 22.52 9.64 -11.13
N ARG A 364 23.79 9.53 -11.52
CA ARG A 364 24.33 10.26 -12.69
C ARG A 364 23.87 9.57 -13.97
N GLU A 365 23.94 8.26 -14.00
CA GLU A 365 23.50 7.45 -15.12
C GLU A 365 21.98 7.56 -15.30
N LEU A 366 21.20 7.52 -14.21
CA LEU A 366 19.76 7.77 -14.26
C LEU A 366 19.44 9.14 -14.86
N LEU A 367 20.10 10.21 -14.41
CA LEU A 367 19.91 11.55 -14.96
C LEU A 367 20.28 11.62 -16.45
N ARG A 368 21.32 10.91 -16.87
CA ARG A 368 21.72 10.81 -18.28
C ARG A 368 20.63 10.13 -19.09
N GLN A 369 20.13 8.99 -18.62
CA GLN A 369 19.09 8.22 -19.29
C GLN A 369 17.76 8.96 -19.37
N ILE A 370 17.36 9.68 -18.32
CA ILE A 370 16.18 10.56 -18.36
C ILE A 370 16.27 11.53 -19.54
N LYS A 371 17.42 12.19 -19.72
CA LYS A 371 17.64 13.13 -20.83
C LYS A 371 17.69 12.44 -22.19
N THR A 372 18.34 11.28 -22.29
CA THR A 372 18.52 10.55 -23.55
C THR A 372 17.23 9.91 -24.02
N LEU A 373 16.46 9.34 -23.10
CA LEU A 373 15.25 8.57 -23.37
C LEU A 373 13.98 9.43 -23.30
N GLY A 374 14.10 10.69 -22.86
CA GLY A 374 12.96 11.61 -22.75
C GLY A 374 11.92 11.15 -21.74
N LEU A 375 12.40 10.66 -20.59
CA LEU A 375 11.57 10.23 -19.47
C LEU A 375 11.05 11.40 -18.63
#